data_AF-A0A9D8T2P2-F1
#
_entry.id   AF-A0A9D8T2P2-F1
#
_cell.length_a   1.000
_cell.length_b   1.000
_cell.length_c   1.000
_cell.angle_alpha   90.00
_cell.angle_beta   90.00
_cell.angle_gamma   90.00
#
_symmetry.space_group_name_H-M   'P 1'
#
loop_
_entity.id
_entity.type
_entity.pdbx_description
1 polymer ?
#
loop_
_entity_poly.entity_id
_entity_poly.type
_entity_poly.pdbx_seq_one_letter_code
_entity_poly.pdbx_strand_id
1 'polypeptide(L)' 'MLCPRCKEQLAQPDIEVFSRCPFCNYRFDLNVELEDFILEPVVENWMRQQSYAGPRMRDDEMMR' A
#
# COMPACT_ATOMS: atom_id res chain seq x y z
N MET A 1 2.25 0.46 -11.27
CA MET A 1 2.46 1.83 -11.77
C MET A 1 3.15 1.79 -13.14
N LEU A 2 3.02 2.80 -14.01
CA LEU A 2 3.87 2.92 -15.21
C LEU A 2 4.91 4.03 -14.99
N CYS A 3 6.15 3.81 -15.45
CA CYS A 3 7.16 4.87 -15.42
C CYS A 3 6.69 6.07 -16.28
N PRO A 4 6.73 7.31 -15.77
CA PRO A 4 6.26 8.46 -16.54
C PRO A 4 7.08 8.71 -17.80
N ARG A 5 8.37 8.32 -17.79
CA ARG A 5 9.32 8.53 -18.89
C ARG A 5 9.30 7.41 -19.93
N CYS A 6 9.63 6.18 -19.54
CA CYS A 6 9.79 5.07 -20.49
C CYS A 6 8.54 4.19 -20.64
N LYS A 7 7.47 4.47 -19.86
CA LYS A 7 6.21 3.72 -19.86
C LYS A 7 6.31 2.24 -19.50
N GLU A 8 7.47 1.80 -19.00
CA GLU A 8 7.65 0.46 -18.45
C GLU A 8 6.78 0.23 -17.22
N GLN A 9 6.36 -1.02 -17.03
CA GLN A 9 5.58 -1.44 -15.87
C GLN A 9 6.48 -1.54 -14.64
N LEU A 10 6.13 -0.79 -13.59
CA LEU A 10 6.81 -0.77 -12.30
C LEU A 10 5.99 -1.52 -11.27
N ALA A 11 6.64 -2.46 -10.58
CA ALA A 11 6.12 -3.09 -9.38
C ALA A 11 6.46 -2.24 -8.15
N GLN A 12 5.76 -2.49 -7.04
CA GLN A 12 5.99 -1.81 -5.77
C GLN A 12 7.46 -1.91 -5.28
N PRO A 13 8.14 -3.07 -5.35
CA PRO A 13 9.55 -3.17 -4.94
C PRO A 13 10.51 -2.31 -5.79
N ASP A 14 10.17 -2.07 -7.06
CA ASP A 14 10.99 -1.25 -7.96
C ASP A 14 11.03 0.22 -7.53
N ILE A 15 10.06 0.65 -6.70
CA ILE A 15 9.89 2.03 -6.24
C ILE A 15 10.31 2.16 -4.77
N GLU A 16 9.99 1.17 -3.93
CA GLU A 16 10.37 1.18 -2.51
C GLU A 16 11.90 1.10 -2.32
N VAL A 17 12.58 0.31 -3.15
CA VAL A 17 14.03 0.08 -3.04
C VAL A 17 14.84 1.11 -3.82
N PHE A 18 14.29 1.63 -4.92
CA PHE A 18 15.02 2.50 -5.83
C PHE A 18 14.34 3.86 -5.96
N SER A 19 15.09 4.93 -5.67
CA SER A 19 14.69 6.30 -6.00
C SER A 19 14.64 6.59 -7.50
N ARG A 20 14.86 5.58 -8.35
CA ARG A 20 14.96 5.70 -9.81
C ARG A 20 14.37 4.48 -10.51
N CYS A 21 13.78 4.70 -11.68
CA CYS A 21 13.32 3.65 -12.56
C CYS A 21 14.50 2.76 -13.01
N PRO A 22 14.43 1.43 -12.85
CA PRO A 22 15.53 0.52 -13.19
C PRO A 22 15.81 0.44 -14.71
N PHE A 23 14.82 0.80 -15.55
CA PHE A 23 14.92 0.69 -17.01
C PHE A 23 15.49 1.93 -17.69
N CYS A 24 15.10 3.14 -17.25
CA CYS A 24 15.48 4.39 -17.90
C CYS A 24 16.21 5.38 -16.98
N ASN A 25 16.50 4.96 -15.74
CA ASN A 25 17.18 5.73 -14.71
C ASN A 25 16.49 7.07 -14.37
N TYR A 26 15.20 7.19 -14.71
CA TYR A 26 14.37 8.33 -14.35
C TYR A 26 14.26 8.41 -12.83
N ARG A 27 14.61 9.55 -12.25
CA ARG A 27 14.48 9.76 -10.81
C ARG A 27 13.01 9.97 -10.48
N PHE A 28 12.48 9.16 -9.59
CA PHE A 28 11.13 9.37 -9.08
C PHE A 28 11.15 10.60 -8.18
N ASP A 29 10.26 11.55 -8.46
CA ASP A 29 9.96 12.62 -7.53
C ASP A 29 8.91 12.11 -6.56
N LEU A 30 9.18 12.27 -5.26
CA LEU A 30 8.21 11.96 -4.21
C LEU A 30 7.04 12.94 -4.36
N ASN A 31 5.91 12.42 -4.81
CA ASN A 31 4.64 13.13 -4.92
C ASN A 31 3.54 12.27 -4.30
N VAL A 32 2.37 12.88 -4.07
CA VAL A 32 1.24 12.21 -3.41
C VAL A 32 0.84 10.92 -4.14
N GLU A 33 0.85 10.91 -5.48
CA GLU A 33 0.50 9.71 -6.25
C GLU A 33 1.47 8.54 -6.02
N LEU A 34 2.77 8.83 -5.90
CA LEU A 34 3.80 7.83 -5.63
C LEU A 34 3.69 7.32 -4.19
N GLU A 35 3.41 8.22 -3.23
CA GLU A 35 3.19 7.85 -1.83
C GLU A 35 1.96 6.94 -1.68
N ASP A 36 0.84 7.30 -2.30
CA ASP A 36 -0.39 6.49 -2.28
C ASP A 36 -0.15 5.11 -2.87
N PHE A 37 0.57 5.02 -4.01
CA PHE A 37 0.90 3.74 -4.64
C PHE A 37 1.73 2.81 -3.74
N ILE A 38 2.62 3.37 -2.90
CA ILE A 38 3.43 2.60 -1.95
C ILE A 38 2.59 2.20 -0.73
N LEU A 39 1.75 3.10 -0.23
CA LEU A 39 1.02 2.92 1.03
C LEU A 39 -0.25 2.08 0.89
N GLU A 40 -0.95 2.15 -0.24
CA GLU A 40 -2.24 1.49 -0.45
C GLU A 40 -2.21 -0.01 -0.11
N PRO A 41 -1.23 -0.83 -0.56
CA PRO A 41 -1.17 -2.25 -0.22
C PRO A 41 -0.96 -2.51 1.27
N VAL A 42 -0.22 -1.63 1.96
CA VAL A 42 0.03 -1.72 3.41
C VAL A 42 -1.25 -1.42 4.18
N VAL A 43 -1.97 -0.37 3.78
CA VAL A 43 -3.25 0.03 4.37
C VAL A 43 -4.30 -1.06 4.17
N GLU A 44 -4.41 -1.61 2.96
CA GLU A 44 -5.34 -2.70 2.67
C GLU A 44 -5.08 -3.94 3.53
N ASN A 45 -3.81 -4.33 3.69
CA ASN A 45 -3.43 -5.46 4.53
C ASN A 45 -3.78 -5.21 6.01
N TRP A 46 -3.53 -4.00 6.51
CA TRP A 46 -3.88 -3.63 7.88
C TRP A 46 -5.39 -3.63 8.12
N MET A 47 -6.17 -3.10 7.17
CA MET A 47 -7.63 -3.13 7.22
C MET A 47 -8.16 -4.57 7.23
N ARG A 48 -7.61 -5.46 6.39
CA ARG A 48 -7.99 -6.88 6.38
C ARG A 48 -7.73 -7.56 7.72
N GLN A 49 -6.63 -7.26 8.38
CA GLN A 49 -6.30 -7.83 9.69
C GLN A 49 -7.24 -7.33 10.79
N GLN A 50 -7.74 -6.10 10.71
CA GLN A 50 -8.71 -5.58 11.69
C GLN A 50 -10.12 -6.14 11.50
N SER A 51 -10.50 -6.50 10.28
CA SER A 51 -11.78 -7.18 10.01
C SER A 51 -11.88 -8.56 10.69
N TYR A 52 -10.79 -9.10 11.24
CA TYR A 52 -10.77 -10.31 12.07
C TYR A 52 -10.95 -10.05 13.57
N ALA A 53 -11.21 -8.80 14.01
CA ALA A 53 -11.75 -8.56 15.34
C ALA A 53 -13.18 -9.11 15.39
N GLY A 54 -13.28 -10.37 15.84
CA GLY A 54 -14.53 -11.13 15.95
C GLY A 54 -15.64 -10.39 16.70
N PRO A 55 -16.87 -10.93 16.67
CA PRO A 55 -18.03 -10.24 17.21
C PRO A 55 -17.79 -9.86 18.67
N ARG A 56 -17.83 -8.55 18.96
CA ARG A 56 -18.01 -8.07 20.34
C ARG A 56 -19.38 -8.58 20.80
N MET A 57 -19.41 -9.70 21.51
CA MET A 57 -20.53 -10.01 22.38
C MET A 57 -20.66 -8.83 23.34
N ARG A 58 -21.81 -8.15 23.26
CA ARG A 58 -22.15 -7.04 24.15
C ARG A 58 -22.27 -7.60 25.57
N ASP A 59 -21.86 -6.82 26.57
CA ASP A 59 -21.90 -7.14 28.00
C ASP A 59 -23.32 -7.43 28.58
N ASP A 60 -24.35 -7.60 27.74
CA ASP A 60 -25.74 -7.88 28.11
C ASP A 60 -26.01 -9.37 28.41
N GLU A 61 -25.03 -10.26 28.18
CA GLU A 61 -25.15 -11.73 28.36
C GLU A 61 -24.30 -12.25 29.54
N MET A 62 -24.13 -11.47 30.60
CA MET A 62 -23.49 -11.93 31.86
C MET A 62 -24.48 -12.07 33.03
N MET A 63 -25.77 -11.81 32.80
CA MET A 63 -26.82 -11.93 33.82
C MET A 63 -28.08 -12.61 33.25
N ARG A 64 -27.94 -13.86 32.84
CA ARG A 64 -29.04 -14.83 32.74
C ARG A 64 -28.57 -16.23 33.08
#